data_AF-A0A965AB41-F1
#
_entry.id   AF-A0A965AB41-F1
#
_cell.length_a   1.000
_cell.length_b   1.000
_cell.length_c   1.000
_cell.angle_alpha   90.00
_cell.angle_beta   90.00
_cell.angle_gamma   90.00
#
_symmetry.space_group_name_H-M   'P 1'
#
loop_
_entity.id
_entity.type
_entity.pdbx_description
1 polymer ?
#
loop_
_entity_poly.entity_id
_entity_poly.type
_entity_poly.pdbx_seq_one_letter_code
_entity_poly.pdbx_strand_id
1 'polypeptide(L)' 'QIGFITQGDLSSLGISDMVSVYLPHSYAFSGMHYIVPKENIKPLNISGPVAMKYIVSGGVSGFTEQQ' A
#
# COMPACT_ATOMS: atom_id res chain seq x y z
N GLN A 1 -3.25 7.75 -1.80
CA GLN A 1 -2.45 7.18 -0.69
C GLN A 1 -1.67 5.97 -1.23
N ILE A 2 -0.50 5.66 -0.68
CA ILE A 2 0.30 4.48 -1.08
C ILE A 2 0.21 3.44 0.03
N GLY A 3 0.10 2.18 -0.36
CA GLY A 3 -0.02 1.05 0.55
C GLY A 3 0.48 -0.23 -0.07
N PHE A 4 0.27 -1.31 0.68
CA PHE A 4 0.69 -2.65 0.29
C PHE A 4 -0.55 -3.52 0.14
N ILE A 5 -0.70 -4.16 -1.02
CA ILE A 5 -1.71 -5.21 -1.18
C ILE A 5 -1.29 -6.36 -0.28
N THR A 6 -2.09 -6.65 0.75
CA THR A 6 -1.84 -7.76 1.67
C THR A 6 -2.63 -9.00 1.27
N GLN A 7 -3.73 -8.82 0.53
CA GLN A 7 -4.49 -9.93 -0.04
C GLN A 7 -5.15 -9.52 -1.36
N GLY A 8 -4.79 -10.19 -2.46
CA GLY A 8 -5.26 -9.88 -3.82
C GLY A 8 -6.57 -10.57 -4.24
N ASP A 9 -7.05 -11.51 -3.42
CA ASP A 9 -8.32 -12.18 -3.61
C ASP A 9 -9.03 -12.40 -2.27
N LEU A 10 -10.27 -11.93 -2.17
CA LEU A 10 -11.13 -12.05 -0.99
C LEU A 10 -12.30 -13.00 -1.23
N SER A 11 -12.22 -13.84 -2.28
CA SER A 11 -13.24 -14.83 -2.63
C SER A 11 -13.59 -15.79 -1.48
N SER A 12 -12.63 -16.12 -0.61
CA SER A 12 -12.86 -16.96 0.59
C SER A 12 -13.80 -16.33 1.63
N LEU A 13 -13.98 -15.00 1.56
CA LEU A 13 -14.93 -14.25 2.38
C LEU A 13 -16.25 -13.97 1.64
N GLY A 14 -16.42 -14.50 0.43
CA GLY A 14 -17.57 -14.21 -0.44
C GLY A 14 -17.52 -12.81 -1.06
N ILE A 15 -16.35 -12.16 -1.10
CA ILE A 15 -16.19 -10.81 -1.62
C ILE A 15 -15.40 -10.86 -2.94
N SER A 16 -16.07 -10.58 -4.04
CA SER A 16 -15.48 -10.54 -5.38
C SER A 16 -14.95 -9.15 -5.73
N ASP A 17 -13.99 -9.08 -6.66
CA ASP A 17 -13.44 -7.86 -7.27
C ASP A 17 -12.87 -6.80 -6.31
N MET A 18 -12.65 -7.20 -5.06
CA MET A 18 -12.06 -6.38 -4.01
C MET A 18 -10.70 -6.96 -3.59
N VAL A 19 -9.87 -6.11 -2.98
CA VAL A 19 -8.60 -6.52 -2.37
C VAL A 19 -8.40 -5.83 -1.03
N SER A 20 -7.58 -6.46 -0.17
CA SER A 20 -7.15 -5.86 1.09
C SER A 20 -5.83 -5.13 0.90
N VAL A 21 -5.79 -3.89 1.36
CA VAL A 21 -4.63 -3.00 1.29
C VAL A 21 -4.30 -2.47 2.68
N TYR A 22 -3.04 -2.63 3.10
CA TYR A 22 -2.50 -2.00 4.29
C TYR A 22 -1.95 -0.60 3.96
N LEU A 23 -2.41 0.41 4.70
CA LEU A 23 -2.00 1.81 4.59
C LEU A 23 -1.26 2.22 5.89
N PRO A 24 0.08 2.27 5.88
CA PRO A 24 0.84 2.71 7.05
C PRO A 24 0.63 4.21 7.33
N HIS A 25 0.69 4.58 8.61
CA HIS A 25 0.75 5.97 9.03
C HIS A 25 2.18 6.50 8.93
N SER A 26 2.33 7.75 8.50
CA SER A 26 3.64 8.41 8.49
C SER A 26 4.16 8.61 9.91
N TYR A 27 5.47 8.48 10.08
CA TYR A 27 6.16 8.59 11.38
C TYR A 27 5.63 7.65 12.48
N ALA A 28 5.00 6.53 12.11
CA ALA A 28 4.50 5.54 13.05
C ALA A 28 4.66 4.11 12.51
N PHE A 29 4.64 3.13 13.42
CA PHE A 29 4.58 1.70 13.07
C PHE A 29 3.14 1.21 12.81
N SER A 30 2.15 2.04 13.11
CA SER A 30 0.72 1.72 12.93
C SER A 30 0.24 2.02 11.52
N GLY A 31 -0.97 1.54 11.20
CA GLY A 31 -1.65 1.78 9.94
C GLY A 31 -3.08 1.27 9.97
N MET A 32 -3.73 1.26 8.82
CA MET A 32 -5.10 0.79 8.64
C MET A 32 -5.21 -0.19 7.47
N HIS A 33 -6.12 -1.15 7.59
CA HIS A 33 -6.50 -2.02 6.48
C HIS A 33 -7.77 -1.49 5.81
N TYR A 34 -7.76 -1.47 4.48
CA TYR A 34 -8.91 -1.12 3.66
C TYR A 34 -9.23 -2.27 2.72
N ILE A 35 -10.53 -2.51 2.51
CA ILE A 35 -11.02 -3.33 1.40
C ILE A 35 -11.44 -2.37 0.30
N VAL A 36 -10.82 -2.48 -0.88
CA VAL A 36 -11.06 -1.57 -2.01
C VAL A 36 -11.29 -2.34 -3.30
N PRO A 37 -12.09 -1.81 -4.24
CA PRO A 37 -12.24 -2.38 -5.57
C PRO A 37 -10.90 -2.47 -6.30
N LYS A 38 -10.65 -3.57 -7.02
CA LYS A 38 -9.44 -3.77 -7.83
C LYS A 38 -9.21 -2.65 -8.83
N GLU A 39 -10.29 -2.14 -9.43
CA GLU A 39 -10.27 -1.03 -10.40
C GLU A 39 -9.77 0.30 -9.82
N ASN A 40 -9.87 0.50 -8.50
CA ASN A 40 -9.40 1.72 -7.83
C ASN A 40 -7.91 1.69 -7.51
N ILE A 41 -7.20 0.63 -7.88
CA ILE A 41 -5.77 0.45 -7.60
C ILE A 41 -4.96 0.66 -8.87
N LYS A 42 -3.92 1.48 -8.74
CA LYS A 42 -2.84 1.58 -9.71
C LYS A 42 -1.58 0.92 -9.13
N PRO A 43 -1.16 -0.25 -9.66
CA PRO A 43 0.11 -0.86 -9.25
C PRO A 43 1.28 0.07 -9.51
N LEU A 44 2.22 0.12 -8.56
CA LEU A 44 3.44 0.91 -8.68
C LEU A 44 4.62 -0.03 -8.94
N ASN A 45 5.41 0.28 -9.97
CA ASN A 45 6.64 -0.45 -10.27
C ASN A 45 7.81 0.10 -9.45
N ILE A 46 7.75 -0.06 -8.12
CA ILE A 46 8.79 0.33 -7.16
C ILE A 46 9.02 -0.78 -6.14
N SER A 47 10.21 -0.83 -5.54
CA SER A 47 10.51 -1.81 -4.50
C SER A 47 9.75 -1.51 -3.20
N GLY A 48 9.46 -2.56 -2.42
CA GLY A 48 8.84 -2.42 -1.09
C GLY A 48 9.61 -1.48 -0.15
N PRO A 49 10.96 -1.57 -0.06
CA PRO A 49 11.76 -0.64 0.74
C PRO A 49 11.64 0.82 0.31
N VAL A 50 11.66 1.11 -1.00
CA VAL A 50 11.48 2.48 -1.52
C VAL A 50 10.09 3.01 -1.16
N ALA A 51 9.04 2.21 -1.35
CA ALA A 51 7.68 2.56 -0.95
C ALA A 51 7.57 2.83 0.56
N MET A 52 8.18 1.97 1.40
CA MET A 52 8.16 2.13 2.85
C MET A 52 8.88 3.40 3.30
N LYS A 53 10.06 3.69 2.75
CA LYS A 53 10.81 4.94 3.02
C LYS A 53 9.96 6.18 2.71
N TYR A 54 9.29 6.17 1.55
CA TYR A 54 8.37 7.23 1.15
C TYR A 54 7.21 7.40 2.13
N ILE A 55 6.51 6.31 2.48
CA ILE A 55 5.33 6.38 3.37
C ILE A 55 5.71 6.83 4.79
N VAL A 56 6.75 6.22 5.38
CA VAL A 56 7.19 6.52 6.75
C VAL A 56 7.66 7.96 6.88
N SER A 57 8.35 8.49 5.85
CA SER A 57 8.77 9.90 5.82
C SER A 57 7.66 10.90 5.50
N GLY A 58 6.41 10.46 5.33
CA GLY A 58 5.31 11.36 4.91
C GLY A 58 5.50 11.93 3.51
N GLY A 59 6.30 11.25 2.68
CA GLY A 59 6.61 11.64 1.30
C GLY A 59 7.88 12.50 1.15
N VAL A 60 8.52 12.91 2.24
CA VAL A 60 9.72 13.77 2.21
C VAL A 60 10.89 13.09 1.50
N SER A 61 11.03 11.77 1.61
CA SER A 61 12.15 11.06 0.99
C SER A 61 12.08 10.96 -0.54
N GLY A 62 10.91 11.23 -1.14
CA GLY A 62 10.65 10.91 -2.54
C GLY A 62 10.77 9.41 -2.86
N PHE A 63 10.77 9.08 -4.16
CA PHE A 63 10.89 7.71 -4.69
C PHE A 63 12.27 7.39 -5.27
N THR A 64 13.20 8.35 -5.26
CA THR A 64 14.56 8.18 -5.76
C THR A 64 15.41 7.46 -4.72
N GLU A 65 16.08 6.39 -5.13
CA GLU A 65 17.25 5.89 -4.42
C GLU A 65 18.35 6.95 -4.57
N GLN A 66 18.65 7.69 -3.50
CA GLN A 66 19.91 8.42 -3.42
C GLN A 66 21.01 7.35 -3.42
N GLN A 67 21.75 7.26 -4.52
CA GLN A 67 23.01 6.50 -4.61
C GLN A 67 24.02 7.04 -3.60
#